data_AF-A0A485JJH7-F1
#
_entry.id   AF-A0A485JJH7-F1
#
_cell.length_a   1.000
_cell.length_b   1.000
_cell.length_c   1.000
_cell.angle_alpha   90.00
_cell.angle_beta   90.00
_cell.angle_gamma   90.00
#
_symmetry.space_group_name_H-M   'P 1'
#
loop_
_entity.id
_entity.type
_entity.pdbx_description
1 polymer ?
#
loop_
_entity_poly.entity_id
_entity_poly.type
_entity_poly.pdbx_seq_one_letter_code
_entity_poly.pdbx_strand_id
1 'polypeptide(L)'
;MELFVWALDSEVKSLHRHNVRLRIIGDTSRFNSRLQERIRKSEALTAGNTGLTLNIAANYGGRWDIVQGVRQLAEKVQQGNLQPDQIDEEMLNQHVCMHELAPVDLVIRTGGEHRISNFLLWQIAYAELYFTDVLWPDFDEQDFEGALNAFANRERRFGGTEPGDETA
;
A
#
# COMPACT_ATOMS: atom_id res chain seq x y z
N MET A 1 -10.30 -16.70 -6.43
CA MET A 1 -9.91 -16.74 -5.00
C MET A 1 -9.01 -17.92 -4.66
N GLU A 2 -9.18 -19.10 -5.27
CA GLU A 2 -8.29 -20.25 -4.98
C GLU A 2 -6.82 -20.01 -5.34
N LEU A 3 -6.52 -19.23 -6.39
CA LEU A 3 -5.15 -18.87 -6.73
C LEU A 3 -4.45 -18.07 -5.62
N PHE A 4 -5.13 -17.07 -5.05
CA PHE A 4 -4.61 -16.26 -3.93
C PHE A 4 -4.37 -17.13 -2.69
N VAL A 5 -5.33 -18.01 -2.39
CA VAL A 5 -5.26 -19.01 -1.32
C VAL A 5 -4.05 -19.93 -1.55
N TRP A 6 -3.83 -20.44 -2.77
CA TRP A 6 -2.71 -21.32 -3.08
C TRP A 6 -1.36 -20.60 -2.94
N ALA A 7 -1.21 -19.42 -3.58
CA ALA A 7 0.00 -18.62 -3.54
C ALA A 7 0.38 -18.23 -2.10
N LEU A 8 -0.59 -17.87 -1.27
CA LEU A 8 -0.33 -17.52 0.13
C LEU A 8 0.19 -18.72 0.95
N ASP A 9 -0.24 -19.96 0.66
CA ASP A 9 0.26 -21.16 1.35
C ASP A 9 1.65 -21.58 0.87
N SER A 10 1.88 -21.53 -0.45
CA SER A 10 3.17 -21.93 -1.02
C SER A 10 4.27 -20.95 -0.63
N GLU A 11 3.97 -19.65 -0.64
CA GLU A 11 4.98 -18.61 -0.50
C GLU A 11 5.24 -18.17 0.94
N VAL A 12 4.29 -18.27 1.89
CA VAL A 12 4.49 -17.69 3.23
C VAL A 12 5.71 -18.27 3.97
N LYS A 13 5.99 -19.57 3.81
CA LYS A 13 7.19 -20.18 4.38
C LYS A 13 8.46 -19.63 3.74
N SER A 14 8.41 -19.34 2.44
CA SER A 14 9.51 -18.71 1.71
C SER A 14 9.72 -17.27 2.18
N LEU A 15 8.66 -16.48 2.27
CA LEU A 15 8.69 -15.12 2.81
C LEU A 15 9.30 -15.09 4.22
N HIS A 16 8.87 -16.01 5.09
CA HIS A 16 9.40 -16.10 6.44
C HIS A 16 10.90 -16.41 6.47
N ARG A 17 11.37 -17.38 5.65
CA ARG A 17 12.80 -17.69 5.53
C ARG A 17 13.65 -16.51 5.03
N HIS A 18 13.08 -15.65 4.21
CA HIS A 18 13.73 -14.44 3.70
C HIS A 18 13.52 -13.20 4.60
N ASN A 19 13.07 -13.39 5.85
CA ASN A 19 12.81 -12.31 6.81
C ASN A 19 11.82 -11.24 6.29
N VAL A 20 10.86 -11.63 5.45
CA VAL A 20 9.80 -10.74 4.94
C VAL A 20 8.62 -10.74 5.91
N ARG A 21 8.13 -9.56 6.28
CA ARG A 21 6.91 -9.37 7.07
C ARG A 21 5.71 -9.22 6.13
N LEU A 22 4.79 -10.19 6.14
CA LEU A 22 3.59 -10.16 5.30
C LEU A 22 2.44 -9.44 6.02
N ARG A 23 1.71 -8.60 5.29
CA ARG A 23 0.50 -7.92 5.76
C ARG A 23 -0.55 -7.89 4.66
N ILE A 24 -1.82 -8.10 5.02
CA ILE A 24 -2.95 -8.00 4.10
C ILE A 24 -3.73 -6.72 4.41
N ILE A 25 -3.90 -5.86 3.40
CA ILE A 25 -4.72 -4.65 3.51
C ILE A 25 -6.02 -4.84 2.72
N GLY A 26 -7.14 -4.31 3.21
CA GLY A 26 -8.46 -4.49 2.60
C GLY A 26 -9.49 -5.17 3.52
N ASP A 27 -10.71 -5.37 3.02
CA ASP A 27 -11.80 -5.97 3.79
C ASP A 27 -11.74 -7.51 3.69
N THR A 28 -11.00 -8.12 4.62
CA THR A 28 -10.86 -9.57 4.73
C THR A 28 -12.11 -10.26 5.26
N SER A 29 -13.04 -9.53 5.90
CA SER A 29 -14.27 -10.09 6.46
C SER A 29 -15.20 -10.67 5.39
N ARG A 30 -15.06 -10.21 4.15
CA ARG A 30 -15.81 -10.70 2.98
C ARG A 30 -15.35 -12.06 2.48
N PHE A 31 -14.18 -12.53 2.92
CA PHE A 31 -13.68 -13.85 2.55
C PHE A 31 -14.31 -14.96 3.38
N ASN A 32 -14.26 -16.19 2.88
CA ASN A 32 -14.67 -17.34 3.68
C ASN A 32 -13.76 -17.52 4.92
N SER A 33 -14.28 -18.14 5.97
CA SER A 33 -13.58 -18.33 7.25
C SER A 33 -12.23 -19.03 7.11
N ARG A 34 -12.14 -20.00 6.18
CA ARG A 34 -10.89 -20.72 5.88
C ARG A 34 -9.79 -19.76 5.41
N LEU A 35 -10.09 -18.83 4.50
CA LEU A 35 -9.12 -17.86 4.03
C LEU A 35 -8.78 -16.80 5.09
N GLN A 36 -9.77 -16.31 5.85
CA GLN A 36 -9.51 -15.38 6.96
C GLN A 36 -8.53 -15.98 7.98
N GLU A 37 -8.73 -17.25 8.36
CA GLU A 37 -7.83 -17.96 9.26
C GLU A 37 -6.41 -18.08 8.69
N ARG A 38 -6.29 -18.34 7.39
CA ARG A 38 -5.00 -18.49 6.72
C ARG A 38 -4.25 -17.17 6.59
N ILE A 39 -4.94 -16.08 6.30
CA ILE A 39 -4.38 -14.73 6.34
C ILE A 39 -3.80 -14.47 7.74
N ARG A 40 -4.63 -14.66 8.79
CA ARG A 40 -4.22 -14.42 10.17
C ARG A 40 -2.99 -15.23 10.58
N LYS A 41 -2.96 -16.52 10.24
CA LYS A 41 -1.80 -17.39 10.51
C LYS A 41 -0.53 -16.94 9.77
N SER A 42 -0.68 -16.45 8.55
CA SER A 42 0.45 -16.02 7.71
C SER A 42 1.06 -14.70 8.19
N GLU A 43 0.21 -13.75 8.57
CA GLU A 43 0.64 -12.50 9.22
C GLU A 43 1.29 -12.80 10.57
N ALA A 44 0.69 -13.66 11.40
CA ALA A 44 1.25 -14.04 12.70
C ALA A 44 2.62 -14.72 12.59
N LEU A 45 2.80 -15.61 11.60
CA LEU A 45 4.08 -16.28 11.35
C LEU A 45 5.20 -15.30 11.00
N THR A 46 4.88 -14.22 10.29
CA THR A 46 5.86 -13.25 9.79
C THR A 46 5.90 -11.94 10.59
N ALA A 47 5.10 -11.81 11.65
CA ALA A 47 4.94 -10.57 12.41
C ALA A 47 6.24 -10.06 13.05
N GLY A 48 7.14 -10.97 13.45
CA GLY A 48 8.44 -10.65 14.05
C GLY A 48 9.55 -10.38 13.04
N ASN A 49 9.29 -10.51 11.73
CA ASN A 49 10.28 -10.29 10.70
C ASN A 49 10.59 -8.80 10.53
N THR A 50 11.86 -8.49 10.27
CA THR A 50 12.40 -7.11 10.26
C THR A 50 12.93 -6.66 8.90
N GLY A 51 12.86 -7.52 7.88
CA GLY A 51 13.24 -7.19 6.52
C GLY A 51 12.13 -6.45 5.77
N LEU A 52 11.95 -6.78 4.49
CA LEU A 52 10.92 -6.19 3.65
C LEU A 52 9.53 -6.39 4.28
N THR A 53 8.73 -5.32 4.35
CA THR A 53 7.30 -5.43 4.63
C THR A 53 6.55 -5.54 3.30
N LEU A 54 5.93 -6.69 3.05
CA LEU A 54 5.12 -6.95 1.87
C LEU A 54 3.64 -6.76 2.21
N ASN A 55 3.02 -5.70 1.69
CA ASN A 55 1.58 -5.48 1.78
C ASN A 55 0.89 -6.05 0.56
N ILE A 56 -0.07 -6.95 0.75
CA ILE A 56 -0.94 -7.44 -0.32
C ILE A 56 -2.34 -6.86 -0.13
N ALA A 57 -2.81 -6.11 -1.13
CA ALA A 57 -4.14 -5.53 -1.15
C ALA A 57 -5.18 -6.56 -1.61
N ALA A 58 -6.03 -7.04 -0.70
CA ALA A 58 -7.05 -8.06 -0.98
C ALA A 58 -8.43 -7.53 -0.63
N ASN A 59 -9.33 -7.47 -1.63
CA ASN A 59 -10.63 -6.78 -1.51
C ASN A 59 -10.48 -5.35 -0.95
N TYR A 60 -9.49 -4.64 -1.48
CA TYR A 60 -9.11 -3.30 -1.08
C TYR A 60 -9.60 -2.26 -2.10
N GLY A 61 -9.88 -1.06 -1.62
CA GLY A 61 -9.98 0.14 -2.45
C GLY A 61 -9.71 1.40 -1.62
N GLY A 62 -9.03 2.39 -2.18
CA GLY A 62 -8.63 3.61 -1.46
C GLY A 62 -9.82 4.40 -0.91
N ARG A 63 -10.95 4.44 -1.63
CA ARG A 63 -12.20 5.01 -1.08
C ARG A 63 -12.72 4.21 0.12
N TRP A 64 -12.64 2.89 0.08
CA TRP A 64 -13.06 2.04 1.20
C TRP A 64 -12.18 2.30 2.42
N ASP A 65 -10.87 2.43 2.20
CA ASP A 65 -9.84 2.69 3.21
C ASP A 65 -10.10 4.01 3.95
N ILE A 66 -10.26 5.10 3.19
CA ILE A 66 -10.61 6.42 3.73
C ILE A 66 -11.92 6.36 4.52
N VAL A 67 -12.95 5.67 4.01
CA VAL A 67 -14.23 5.51 4.73
C VAL A 67 -14.06 4.73 6.03
N GLN A 68 -13.20 3.71 6.09
CA GLN A 68 -12.91 3.01 7.36
C GLN A 68 -12.23 3.94 8.36
N GLY A 69 -11.28 4.76 7.92
CA GLY A 69 -10.61 5.72 8.79
C GLY A 69 -11.58 6.78 9.35
N VAL A 70 -12.41 7.36 8.48
CA VAL A 70 -13.45 8.33 8.87
C VAL A 70 -14.45 7.72 9.86
N ARG A 71 -14.87 6.46 9.68
CA ARG A 71 -15.78 5.78 10.62
C ARG A 71 -15.19 5.65 12.01
N GLN A 72 -13.92 5.25 12.12
CA GLN A 72 -13.23 5.15 13.41
C GLN A 72 -13.13 6.51 14.12
N LEU A 73 -12.84 7.58 13.37
CA LEU A 73 -12.84 8.94 13.92
C LEU A 73 -14.23 9.39 14.36
N ALA A 74 -15.26 9.12 13.56
CA ALA A 74 -16.64 9.44 13.88
C ALA A 74 -17.12 8.72 15.16
N GLU A 75 -16.72 7.46 15.38
CA GLU A 75 -17.00 6.73 16.61
C GLU A 75 -16.35 7.39 17.84
N LYS A 76 -15.10 7.87 17.72
CA LYS A 76 -14.42 8.63 18.79
C LYS A 76 -15.13 9.93 19.11
N VAL A 77 -15.61 10.65 18.08
CA VAL A 77 -16.41 11.86 18.24
C VAL A 77 -17.73 11.54 18.95
N GLN A 78 -18.44 10.50 18.52
CA GLN A 78 -19.70 10.09 19.13
C GLN A 78 -19.55 9.71 20.62
N GLN A 79 -18.42 9.13 20.99
CA GLN A 79 -18.09 8.78 22.38
C GLN A 79 -17.66 10.00 23.23
N GLY A 80 -17.51 11.18 22.63
CA GLY A 80 -17.02 12.39 23.31
C GLY A 80 -15.51 12.42 23.55
N ASN A 81 -14.76 11.48 22.95
CA ASN A 81 -13.31 11.36 23.10
C ASN A 81 -12.54 12.27 22.13
N LEU A 82 -13.23 12.89 21.16
CA LEU A 82 -12.65 13.72 20.12
C LEU A 82 -13.67 14.79 19.70
N GLN A 83 -13.23 16.02 19.47
CA GLN A 83 -14.06 17.05 18.85
C GLN A 83 -13.82 17.11 17.33
N PRO A 84 -14.84 17.38 16.49
CA PRO A 84 -14.68 17.38 15.04
C PRO A 84 -13.61 18.33 14.50
N ASP A 85 -13.39 19.47 15.15
CA ASP A 85 -12.40 20.49 14.81
C ASP A 85 -10.96 20.06 15.13
N GLN A 86 -10.78 18.97 15.86
CA GLN A 86 -9.46 18.37 16.12
C GLN A 86 -9.04 17.38 15.02
N ILE A 87 -9.91 17.06 14.06
CA ILE A 87 -9.59 16.14 12.97
C ILE A 87 -8.84 16.89 11.87
N ASP A 88 -7.59 16.50 11.64
CA ASP A 88 -6.74 16.97 10.55
C ASP A 88 -6.24 15.81 9.67
N GLU A 89 -5.41 16.12 8.68
CA GLU A 89 -4.84 15.12 7.76
C GLU A 89 -3.98 14.09 8.49
N GLU A 90 -3.18 14.51 9.48
CA GLU A 90 -2.32 13.61 10.26
C GLU A 90 -3.15 12.64 11.09
N MET A 91 -4.24 13.12 11.69
CA MET A 91 -5.14 12.27 12.44
C MET A 91 -5.86 11.26 11.54
N LEU A 92 -6.33 11.66 10.34
CA LEU A 92 -6.90 10.71 9.38
C LEU A 92 -5.86 9.72 8.88
N ASN A 93 -4.61 10.17 8.66
CA ASN A 93 -3.51 9.31 8.25
C ASN A 93 -3.34 8.13 9.21
N GLN A 94 -3.40 8.35 10.52
CA GLN A 94 -3.32 7.29 11.55
C GLN A 94 -4.44 6.24 11.51
N HIS A 95 -5.48 6.44 10.69
CA HIS A 95 -6.63 5.54 10.61
C HIS A 95 -6.83 4.92 9.21
N VAL A 96 -5.96 5.21 8.24
CA VAL A 96 -5.92 4.52 6.95
C VAL A 96 -4.88 3.40 6.95
N CYS A 97 -4.96 2.50 5.96
CA CYS A 97 -4.00 1.41 5.84
C CYS A 97 -2.56 1.92 5.67
N MET A 98 -1.60 1.17 6.24
CA MET A 98 -0.14 1.42 6.10
C MET A 98 0.36 2.74 6.71
N HIS A 99 -0.39 3.36 7.61
CA HIS A 99 -0.04 4.65 8.22
C HIS A 99 1.30 4.65 8.95
N GLU A 100 1.73 3.50 9.46
CA GLU A 100 3.00 3.30 10.16
C GLU A 100 4.20 3.05 9.23
N LEU A 101 3.98 2.98 7.92
CA LEU A 101 5.02 2.79 6.91
C LEU A 101 5.42 4.14 6.29
N ALA A 102 6.58 4.16 5.63
CA ALA A 102 6.98 5.30 4.83
C ALA A 102 5.96 5.57 3.71
N PRO A 103 5.79 6.84 3.29
CA PRO A 103 4.96 7.19 2.15
C PRO A 103 5.32 6.40 0.88
N VAL A 104 4.35 6.21 0.00
CA VAL A 104 4.62 5.55 -1.28
C VAL A 104 5.38 6.51 -2.18
N ASP A 105 6.58 6.13 -2.59
CA ASP A 105 7.41 6.94 -3.48
C ASP A 105 7.14 6.66 -4.96
N LEU A 106 6.88 5.41 -5.31
CA LEU A 106 6.72 4.95 -6.69
C LEU A 106 5.55 3.98 -6.82
N VAL A 107 4.66 4.26 -7.77
CA VAL A 107 3.58 3.35 -8.20
C VAL A 107 3.89 2.88 -9.61
N ILE A 108 4.06 1.58 -9.78
CA ILE A 108 4.24 0.94 -11.08
C ILE A 108 2.91 0.30 -11.49
N ARG A 109 2.43 0.63 -12.70
CA ARG A 109 1.26 0.00 -13.30
C ARG A 109 1.58 -0.55 -14.69
N THR A 110 1.38 -1.85 -14.82
CA THR A 110 1.54 -2.63 -16.06
C THR A 110 0.25 -2.64 -16.89
N GLY A 111 0.34 -3.13 -18.13
CA GLY A 111 -0.79 -3.38 -19.01
C GLY A 111 -1.31 -2.18 -19.79
N GLY A 112 -0.52 -1.10 -19.93
CA GLY A 112 -0.81 0.05 -20.81
C GLY A 112 -1.88 1.02 -20.31
N GLU A 113 -2.40 0.80 -19.11
CA GLU A 113 -3.52 1.58 -18.58
C GLU A 113 -3.04 2.76 -17.72
N HIS A 114 -3.40 3.99 -18.11
CA HIS A 114 -2.97 5.22 -17.42
C HIS A 114 -4.01 5.69 -16.39
N ARG A 115 -4.20 4.90 -15.34
CA ARG A 115 -5.09 5.23 -14.23
C ARG A 115 -4.60 4.58 -12.94
N ILE A 116 -5.09 5.04 -11.80
CA ILE A 116 -4.77 4.44 -10.50
C ILE A 116 -5.78 3.34 -10.12
N SER A 117 -7.01 3.43 -10.65
CA SER A 117 -8.09 2.45 -10.40
C SER A 117 -8.39 2.24 -8.91
N ASN A 118 -8.53 3.33 -8.13
CA ASN A 118 -8.89 3.27 -6.72
C ASN A 118 -7.86 2.53 -5.84
N PHE A 119 -6.59 2.49 -6.26
CA PHE A 119 -5.49 1.96 -5.45
C PHE A 119 -4.84 3.08 -4.62
N LEU A 120 -4.61 2.82 -3.33
CA LEU A 120 -3.84 3.65 -2.39
C LEU A 120 -4.04 5.17 -2.47
N LEU A 121 -5.28 5.64 -2.64
CA LEU A 121 -5.58 7.04 -2.98
C LEU A 121 -4.99 8.07 -2.01
N TRP A 122 -4.95 7.74 -0.72
CA TRP A 122 -4.36 8.61 0.31
C TRP A 122 -2.83 8.53 0.28
N GLN A 123 -2.30 7.31 0.24
CA GLN A 123 -0.88 7.01 0.42
C GLN A 123 -0.01 7.43 -0.77
N ILE A 124 -0.59 7.59 -1.96
CA ILE A 124 0.13 7.94 -3.19
C ILE A 124 0.00 9.41 -3.59
N ALA A 125 -0.48 10.28 -2.68
CA ALA A 125 -0.74 11.69 -2.99
C ALA A 125 0.47 12.42 -3.62
N TYR A 126 1.69 12.01 -3.27
CA TYR A 126 2.95 12.54 -3.80
C TYR A 126 3.85 11.46 -4.44
N ALA A 127 3.30 10.30 -4.76
CA ALA A 127 4.05 9.23 -5.40
C ALA A 127 4.28 9.55 -6.88
N GLU A 128 5.43 9.12 -7.39
CA GLU A 128 5.68 9.06 -8.82
C GLU A 128 4.87 7.92 -9.44
N LEU A 129 4.29 8.18 -10.62
CA LEU A 129 3.50 7.19 -11.35
C LEU A 129 4.27 6.74 -12.59
N TYR A 130 4.57 5.43 -12.65
CA TYR A 130 5.21 4.77 -13.77
C TYR A 130 4.22 3.82 -14.44
N PHE A 131 3.89 4.09 -15.71
CA PHE A 131 2.99 3.26 -16.51
C PHE A 131 3.80 2.56 -17.60
N THR A 132 3.56 1.27 -17.81
CA THR A 132 4.20 0.47 -18.87
C THR A 132 3.17 -0.38 -19.61
N ASP A 133 3.42 -0.59 -20.90
CA ASP A 133 2.61 -1.45 -21.78
C ASP A 133 2.87 -2.94 -21.54
N VAL A 134 3.97 -3.30 -20.86
CA VAL A 134 4.31 -4.68 -20.49
C VAL A 134 3.17 -5.28 -19.67
N LEU A 135 2.72 -6.49 -20.03
CA LEU A 135 1.68 -7.20 -19.29
C LEU A 135 2.25 -7.82 -18.02
N TRP A 136 1.47 -7.91 -16.94
CA TRP A 136 1.95 -8.46 -15.66
C TRP A 136 2.64 -9.84 -15.74
N PRO A 137 2.16 -10.83 -16.53
CA PRO A 137 2.85 -12.11 -16.66
C PRO A 137 4.22 -12.02 -17.35
N ASP A 138 4.46 -10.96 -18.12
CA ASP A 138 5.69 -10.74 -18.88
C ASP A 138 6.64 -9.75 -18.16
N PHE A 139 6.19 -9.10 -17.08
CA PHE A 139 6.97 -8.12 -16.33
C PHE A 139 8.05 -8.80 -15.50
N ASP A 140 9.31 -8.41 -15.73
CA ASP A 140 10.48 -9.06 -15.12
C ASP A 140 11.39 -8.10 -14.34
N GLU A 141 12.59 -8.59 -13.96
CA GLU A 141 13.59 -7.83 -13.23
C GLU A 141 14.13 -6.63 -14.03
N GLN A 142 14.29 -6.76 -15.35
CA GLN A 142 14.77 -5.68 -16.21
C GLN A 142 13.72 -4.56 -16.30
N ASP A 143 12.44 -4.92 -16.40
CA ASP A 143 11.35 -3.94 -16.38
C ASP A 143 11.29 -3.20 -15.03
N PHE A 144 11.49 -3.92 -13.93
CA PHE A 144 11.52 -3.33 -12.59
C PHE A 144 12.70 -2.37 -12.41
N GLU A 145 13.91 -2.76 -12.83
CA GLU A 145 15.08 -1.88 -12.85
C GLU A 145 14.84 -0.64 -13.72
N GLY A 146 14.19 -0.81 -14.87
CA GLY A 146 13.78 0.31 -15.74
C GLY A 146 12.88 1.31 -15.02
N ALA A 147 11.90 0.83 -14.28
CA ALA A 147 11.02 1.68 -13.47
C ALA A 147 11.76 2.41 -12.35
N LEU A 148 12.71 1.75 -11.68
CA LEU A 148 13.55 2.37 -10.64
C LEU A 148 14.47 3.44 -11.22
N ASN A 149 15.07 3.18 -12.38
CA ASN A 149 15.91 4.16 -13.07
C ASN A 149 15.09 5.38 -13.52
N ALA A 150 13.87 5.16 -14.02
CA ALA A 150 12.96 6.26 -14.36
C ALA A 150 12.57 7.09 -13.13
N PHE A 151 12.36 6.44 -11.97
CA PHE A 151 12.11 7.12 -10.71
C PHE A 151 13.32 7.94 -10.23
N ALA A 152 14.53 7.38 -10.24
CA ALA A 152 15.75 8.03 -9.78
C ALA A 152 16.11 9.29 -10.58
N ASN A 153 15.75 9.33 -11.87
CA ASN A 153 16.03 10.46 -12.76
C ASN A 153 14.96 11.57 -12.72
N ARG A 154 13.88 11.42 -11.95
CA ARG A 154 12.86 12.47 -11.83
C ARG A 154 13.23 13.49 -10.76
N GLU A 155 13.09 14.76 -11.11
CA GLU A 155 13.12 15.85 -10.14
C GLU A 155 11.82 15.89 -9.33
N ARG A 156 11.88 15.54 -8.04
CA ARG A 156 10.75 15.67 -7.13
C ARG A 156 10.62 17.12 -6.68
N ARG A 157 9.52 17.76 -7.08
CA ARG A 157 9.30 19.19 -6.81
C ARG A 157 8.40 19.48 -5.61
N PHE A 158 7.63 18.52 -5.10
CA PHE A 158 6.71 18.69 -3.94
C PHE A 158 5.91 20.03 -3.94
N GLY A 159 5.50 20.52 -5.12
CA GLY A 159 4.78 21.79 -5.27
C GLY A 159 5.64 23.04 -5.51
N GLY A 160 6.97 22.92 -5.61
CA GLY A 160 7.91 23.97 -6.01
C GLY A 160 8.00 24.14 -7.53
N THR A 161 8.19 25.37 -8.00
CA THR A 161 8.15 25.72 -9.43
C THR A 161 9.50 25.68 -10.14
N GLU A 162 10.64 25.64 -9.44
CA GLU A 162 11.97 25.70 -10.05
C GLU A 162 13.00 24.85 -9.28
N PRO A 163 14.01 24.24 -9.95
CA PRO A 163 15.18 23.71 -9.26
C PRO A 163 15.99 24.89 -8.73
N GLY A 164 16.20 24.94 -7.42
CA GLY A 164 17.09 25.92 -6.81
C GLY A 164 18.51 25.73 -7.34
N ASP A 165 18.97 26.69 -8.14
CA ASP A 165 20.39 26.92 -8.41
C ASP A 165 21.04 27.33 -7.07
N GLU A 166 21.41 26.37 -6.24
CA GLU A 166 22.32 26.62 -5.11
C GLU A 166 23.76 26.43 -5.59
N THR A 167 24.24 27.43 -6.33
CA THR A 167 25.66 27.76 -6.33
C THR A 167 25.92 28.81 -5.24
N ALA A 168 26.54 28.37 -4.15
CA ALA A 168 27.29 29.21 -3.22
C ALA A 168 28.40 28.38 -2.54
#